data_AF-A0A7X7JTS7-F1
#
_entry.id   AF-A0A7X7JTS7-F1
#
_cell.length_a   1.000
_cell.length_b   1.000
_cell.length_c   1.000
_cell.angle_alpha   90.00
_cell.angle_beta   90.00
_cell.angle_gamma   90.00
#
_symmetry.space_group_name_H-M   'P 1'
#
loop_
_entity.id
_entity.type
_entity.pdbx_description
1 polymer ?
#
loop_
_entity_poly.entity_id
_entity_poly.type
_entity_poly.pdbx_seq_one_letter_code
_entity_poly.pdbx_strand_id
1 'polypeptide(L)'
;MTDDADVRSFLASFATLTEMASRYDNGGSGQPRFRDAVSTHLGADATSFTVLSEHVPPHRYVDWDIALAALAALDPDAQLIGLGGGQARYHQGLGDILADRWSNFPVGQVDYVNLPSGLDTSHQAIGLGTRCFTFRDVRVVVYQRRGGPDDDADPMIDVIAQEPAVAVELLTELRRLADEHS
;
A
#
# COMPACT_ATOMS: atom_id res chain seq x y z
N MET A 1 -41.64 20.08 0.88
CA MET A 1 -41.56 18.62 0.83
C MET A 1 -40.69 18.32 -0.39
N THR A 2 -39.39 18.16 -0.18
CA THR A 2 -38.46 17.87 -1.28
C THR A 2 -38.83 16.51 -1.84
N ASP A 3 -39.17 16.44 -3.12
CA ASP A 3 -39.55 15.19 -3.75
C ASP A 3 -38.32 14.27 -3.82
N ASP A 4 -38.47 12.99 -3.48
CA ASP A 4 -37.37 12.01 -3.50
C ASP A 4 -36.74 11.90 -4.89
N ALA A 5 -37.51 12.21 -5.94
CA ALA A 5 -37.05 12.30 -7.30
C ALA A 5 -36.05 13.44 -7.52
N ASP A 6 -36.28 14.61 -6.91
CA ASP A 6 -35.40 15.78 -7.02
C ASP A 6 -34.08 15.53 -6.29
N VAL A 7 -34.13 14.89 -5.11
CA VAL A 7 -32.92 14.50 -4.37
C VAL A 7 -32.11 13.47 -5.14
N ARG A 8 -32.76 12.46 -5.73
CA ARG A 8 -32.06 11.43 -6.52
C ARG A 8 -31.43 12.00 -7.78
N SER A 9 -32.14 12.90 -8.48
CA SER A 9 -31.62 13.61 -9.65
C SER A 9 -30.42 14.50 -9.30
N PHE A 10 -30.52 15.21 -8.17
CA PHE A 10 -29.41 16.01 -7.66
C PHE A 10 -28.20 15.13 -7.30
N LEU A 11 -28.39 14.03 -6.57
CA LEU A 11 -27.31 13.11 -6.20
C LEU A 11 -26.65 12.49 -7.44
N ALA A 12 -27.42 12.12 -8.46
CA ALA A 12 -26.89 11.61 -9.72
C ALA A 12 -26.08 12.68 -10.48
N SER A 13 -26.58 13.91 -10.53
CA SER A 13 -25.91 15.05 -11.16
C SER A 13 -24.64 15.45 -10.41
N PHE A 14 -24.68 15.43 -9.08
CA PHE A 14 -23.54 15.70 -8.22
C PHE A 14 -22.48 14.60 -8.38
N ALA A 15 -22.86 13.32 -8.34
CA ALA A 15 -21.95 12.20 -8.61
C ALA A 15 -21.29 12.33 -9.99
N THR A 16 -22.08 12.68 -11.01
CA THR A 16 -21.58 12.93 -12.36
C THR A 16 -20.59 14.10 -12.40
N LEU A 17 -20.89 15.20 -11.70
CA LEU A 17 -20.00 16.37 -11.62
C LEU A 17 -18.71 16.06 -10.87
N THR A 18 -18.77 15.34 -9.74
CA THR A 18 -17.60 14.89 -9.00
C THR A 18 -16.74 13.95 -9.84
N GLU A 19 -17.36 13.03 -10.59
CA GLU A 19 -16.66 12.16 -11.52
C GLU A 19 -15.98 12.97 -12.64
N MET A 20 -16.65 13.96 -13.22
CA MET A 20 -16.06 14.86 -14.22
C MET A 20 -14.92 15.70 -13.65
N ALA A 21 -15.07 16.26 -12.46
CA ALA A 21 -14.03 17.03 -11.77
C ALA A 21 -12.81 16.16 -11.45
N SER A 22 -13.03 14.93 -10.98
CA SER A 22 -11.95 13.96 -10.76
C SER A 22 -11.22 13.63 -12.06
N ARG A 23 -11.92 13.47 -13.18
CA ARG A 23 -11.31 13.26 -14.51
C ARG A 23 -10.53 14.49 -14.99
N TYR A 24 -10.94 15.69 -14.60
CA TYR A 24 -10.26 16.93 -14.97
C TYR A 24 -8.96 17.12 -14.17
N ASP A 25 -8.99 16.80 -12.88
CA ASP A 25 -7.79 16.80 -12.01
C ASP A 25 -6.84 15.66 -12.40
N ASN A 26 -7.38 14.47 -12.69
CA ASN A 26 -6.64 13.31 -13.21
C ASN A 26 -6.15 13.50 -14.66
N GLY A 27 -6.77 14.43 -15.41
CA GLY A 27 -6.40 14.80 -16.78
C GLY A 27 -5.18 15.72 -16.85
N GLY A 28 -4.69 16.21 -15.69
CA GLY A 28 -3.53 17.10 -15.62
C GLY A 28 -2.16 16.41 -15.58
N SER A 29 -2.05 15.12 -15.23
CA SER A 29 -0.73 14.50 -14.97
C SER A 29 -0.40 13.22 -15.75
N GLY A 30 -1.37 12.51 -16.35
CA GLY A 30 -1.11 11.26 -17.08
C GLY A 30 -0.45 10.15 -16.25
N GLN A 31 -0.41 10.28 -14.92
CA GLN A 31 0.22 9.31 -14.03
C GLN A 31 -0.70 8.10 -13.83
N PRO A 32 -0.16 6.86 -13.88
CA PRO A 32 -0.95 5.65 -13.61
C PRO A 32 -1.60 5.68 -12.22
N ARG A 33 -2.79 5.08 -12.08
CA ARG A 33 -3.43 4.93 -10.77
C ARG A 33 -2.71 3.84 -9.98
N PHE A 34 -2.53 4.05 -8.67
CA PHE A 34 -1.89 3.06 -7.80
C PHE A 34 -2.63 1.72 -7.82
N ARG A 35 -3.97 1.75 -7.70
CA ARG A 35 -4.82 0.56 -7.80
C ARG A 35 -4.61 -0.21 -9.10
N ASP A 36 -4.47 0.47 -10.22
CA ASP A 36 -4.31 -0.17 -11.53
C ASP A 36 -2.94 -0.86 -11.64
N ALA A 37 -1.89 -0.23 -11.09
CA ALA A 37 -0.56 -0.82 -11.04
C ALA A 37 -0.53 -2.09 -10.16
N VAL A 38 -1.15 -2.03 -8.97
CA VAL A 38 -1.30 -3.20 -8.08
C VAL A 38 -2.13 -4.31 -8.74
N SER A 39 -3.24 -3.96 -9.39
CA SER A 39 -4.10 -4.93 -10.11
C SER A 39 -3.36 -5.59 -11.27
N THR A 40 -2.50 -4.83 -11.97
CA THR A 40 -1.66 -5.36 -13.06
C THR A 40 -0.70 -6.42 -12.54
N HIS A 41 -0.03 -6.16 -11.40
CA HIS A 41 0.83 -7.16 -10.76
C HIS A 41 0.03 -8.40 -10.34
N LEU A 42 -1.10 -8.21 -9.66
CA LEU A 42 -1.95 -9.31 -9.19
C LEU A 42 -2.66 -10.07 -10.32
N GLY A 43 -2.74 -9.51 -11.54
CA GLY A 43 -3.45 -10.12 -12.68
C GLY A 43 -4.98 -10.13 -12.54
N ALA A 44 -5.53 -9.47 -11.52
CA ALA A 44 -6.96 -9.28 -11.30
C ALA A 44 -7.21 -7.99 -10.51
N ASP A 45 -8.48 -7.59 -10.37
CA ASP A 45 -8.84 -6.39 -9.61
C ASP A 45 -8.36 -6.49 -8.15
N ALA A 46 -7.48 -5.58 -7.73
CA ALA A 46 -6.91 -5.55 -6.38
C ALA A 46 -7.99 -5.49 -5.28
N THR A 47 -9.16 -4.90 -5.56
CA THR A 47 -10.27 -4.82 -4.58
C THR A 47 -11.01 -6.13 -4.35
N SER A 48 -10.74 -7.16 -5.15
CA SER A 48 -11.32 -8.50 -4.99
C SER A 48 -10.56 -9.38 -4.00
N PHE A 49 -9.36 -8.97 -3.58
CA PHE A 49 -8.53 -9.74 -2.66
C PHE A 49 -8.67 -9.28 -1.22
N THR A 50 -8.43 -10.21 -0.30
CA THR A 50 -8.32 -9.91 1.13
C THR A 50 -6.99 -9.24 1.43
N VAL A 51 -7.04 -8.17 2.22
CA VAL A 51 -5.86 -7.53 2.81
C VAL A 51 -5.66 -8.08 4.21
N LEU A 52 -4.47 -8.64 4.47
CA LEU A 52 -4.07 -9.11 5.80
C LEU A 52 -3.08 -8.10 6.40
N SER A 53 -3.52 -7.43 7.46
CA SER A 53 -2.72 -6.41 8.16
C SER A 53 -1.95 -6.99 9.34
N GLU A 54 -0.70 -6.59 9.48
CA GLU A 54 0.14 -6.86 10.65
C GLU A 54 0.74 -5.56 11.18
N HIS A 55 0.53 -5.30 12.48
CA HIS A 55 1.17 -4.20 13.19
C HIS A 55 2.58 -4.62 13.62
N VAL A 56 3.56 -3.76 13.33
CA VAL A 56 4.96 -4.01 13.64
C VAL A 56 5.40 -3.05 14.73
N PRO A 57 6.01 -3.53 15.84
CA PRO A 57 6.56 -2.64 16.85
C PRO A 57 7.56 -1.64 16.25
N PRO A 58 7.50 -0.34 16.59
CA PRO A 58 8.35 0.70 16.03
C PRO A 58 9.85 0.41 16.02
N HIS A 59 10.35 -0.25 17.07
CA HIS A 59 11.77 -0.60 17.23
C HIS A 59 12.21 -1.79 16.37
N ARG A 60 11.26 -2.61 15.89
CA ARG A 60 11.54 -3.79 15.05
C ARG A 60 11.34 -3.54 13.57
N TYR A 61 10.79 -2.38 13.20
CA TYR A 61 10.44 -2.11 11.80
C TYR A 61 11.63 -2.23 10.85
N VAL A 62 12.82 -1.82 11.29
CA VAL A 62 14.04 -1.92 10.47
C VAL A 62 14.34 -3.37 10.09
N ASP A 63 14.20 -4.30 11.03
CA ASP A 63 14.43 -5.74 10.81
C ASP A 63 13.41 -6.31 9.82
N TRP A 64 12.15 -5.88 9.94
CA TRP A 64 11.08 -6.27 9.01
C TRP A 64 11.30 -5.73 7.60
N ASP A 65 11.76 -4.49 7.45
CA ASP A 65 12.07 -3.94 6.13
C ASP A 65 13.27 -4.65 5.48
N ILE A 66 14.30 -4.99 6.26
CA ILE A 66 15.45 -5.78 5.79
C ILE A 66 14.99 -7.16 5.34
N ALA A 67 14.18 -7.85 6.14
CA ALA A 67 13.65 -9.17 5.81
C ALA A 67 12.75 -9.14 4.56
N LEU A 68 11.91 -8.11 4.41
CA LEU A 68 11.11 -7.91 3.19
C LEU A 68 11.98 -7.65 1.96
N ALA A 69 13.04 -6.85 2.09
CA ALA A 69 13.99 -6.62 1.02
C ALA A 69 14.68 -7.92 0.59
N ALA A 70 15.09 -8.75 1.55
CA ALA A 70 15.70 -10.06 1.29
C ALA A 70 14.73 -11.01 0.57
N LEU A 71 13.47 -11.09 1.00
CA LEU A 71 12.45 -11.92 0.35
C LEU A 71 12.12 -11.45 -1.06
N ALA A 72 11.91 -10.15 -1.24
CA ALA A 72 11.59 -9.59 -2.56
C ALA A 72 12.75 -9.78 -3.56
N ALA A 73 14.00 -9.73 -3.09
CA ALA A 73 15.18 -9.94 -3.94
C ALA A 73 15.30 -11.37 -4.51
N LEU A 74 14.54 -12.34 -3.99
CA LEU A 74 14.47 -13.69 -4.55
C LEU A 74 13.70 -13.73 -5.88
N ASP A 75 12.85 -12.74 -6.14
CA ASP A 75 12.12 -12.58 -7.40
C ASP A 75 12.82 -11.53 -8.28
N PRO A 76 13.40 -11.92 -9.43
CA PRO A 76 14.05 -10.96 -10.34
C PRO A 76 13.09 -9.94 -10.95
N ASP A 77 11.78 -10.24 -10.97
CA ASP A 77 10.74 -9.36 -11.48
C ASP A 77 10.10 -8.50 -10.38
N ALA A 78 10.64 -8.53 -9.16
CA ALA A 78 10.15 -7.72 -8.05
C ALA A 78 10.14 -6.23 -8.38
N GLN A 79 9.04 -5.56 -8.05
CA GLN A 79 8.82 -4.15 -8.27
C GLN A 79 8.55 -3.41 -6.97
N LEU A 80 8.91 -2.13 -6.97
CA LEU A 80 8.60 -1.23 -5.88
C LEU A 80 7.77 -0.05 -6.40
N ILE A 81 6.57 0.09 -5.84
CA ILE A 81 5.56 1.05 -6.25
C ILE A 81 5.35 2.05 -5.11
N GLY A 82 5.52 3.34 -5.42
CA GLY A 82 5.23 4.43 -4.51
C GLY A 82 3.76 4.87 -4.56
N LEU A 83 3.30 5.52 -3.49
CA LEU A 83 1.95 6.04 -3.36
C LEU A 83 1.98 7.57 -3.33
N GLY A 84 1.32 8.21 -4.30
CA GLY A 84 1.12 9.66 -4.30
C GLY A 84 -0.09 10.09 -3.47
N GLY A 85 -0.57 11.33 -3.63
CA GLY A 85 -1.83 11.79 -3.00
C GLY A 85 -1.69 12.59 -1.70
N GLY A 86 -0.59 13.33 -1.51
CA GLY A 86 -0.44 14.26 -0.39
C GLY A 86 -0.29 13.56 0.96
N GLN A 87 -0.65 14.23 2.07
CA GLN A 87 -0.46 13.71 3.43
C GLN A 87 -1.49 12.63 3.83
N ALA A 88 -2.70 12.65 3.25
CA ALA A 88 -3.78 11.73 3.61
C ALA A 88 -3.38 10.25 3.48
N ARG A 89 -2.48 9.93 2.54
CA ARG A 89 -1.97 8.58 2.31
C ARG A 89 -1.27 7.96 3.52
N TYR A 90 -0.67 8.78 4.39
CA TYR A 90 0.02 8.27 5.58
C TYR A 90 -0.92 7.81 6.68
N HIS A 91 -2.22 8.05 6.58
CA HIS A 91 -3.20 7.64 7.60
C HIS A 91 -4.09 6.48 7.15
N GLN A 92 -3.81 5.88 5.99
CA GLN A 92 -4.65 4.83 5.40
C GLN A 92 -3.88 3.51 5.27
N GLY A 93 -4.59 2.41 5.56
CA GLY A 93 -4.18 1.07 5.17
C GLY A 93 -4.46 0.81 3.69
N LEU A 94 -3.84 -0.24 3.15
CA LEU A 94 -3.98 -0.62 1.75
C LEU A 94 -5.43 -0.92 1.37
N GLY A 95 -6.19 -1.56 2.26
CA GLY A 95 -7.61 -1.85 2.04
C GLY A 95 -8.43 -0.60 1.76
N ASP A 96 -8.23 0.45 2.56
CA ASP A 96 -8.92 1.74 2.40
C ASP A 96 -8.48 2.44 1.12
N ILE A 97 -7.18 2.47 0.84
CA ILE A 97 -6.61 3.05 -0.39
C ILE A 97 -7.20 2.42 -1.66
N LEU A 98 -7.34 1.09 -1.67
CA LEU A 98 -7.89 0.36 -2.81
C LEU A 98 -9.41 0.53 -2.95
N ALA A 99 -10.12 0.59 -1.83
CA ALA A 99 -11.58 0.73 -1.79
C ALA A 99 -12.06 2.15 -2.08
N ASP A 100 -11.22 3.17 -1.83
CA ASP A 100 -11.59 4.57 -2.03
C ASP A 100 -11.82 4.88 -3.52
N ARG A 101 -13.09 5.08 -3.88
CA ARG A 101 -13.50 5.39 -5.25
C ARG A 101 -13.30 6.85 -5.62
N TRP A 102 -13.17 7.73 -4.63
CA TRP A 102 -13.10 9.17 -4.82
C TRP A 102 -11.66 9.67 -4.74
N SER A 103 -10.84 9.08 -3.87
CA SER A 103 -9.41 9.38 -3.81
C SER A 103 -8.69 8.65 -4.95
N ASN A 104 -8.36 9.38 -6.01
CA ASN A 104 -7.55 8.84 -7.08
C ASN A 104 -6.06 8.87 -6.74
N PHE A 105 -5.60 7.98 -5.87
CA PHE A 105 -4.18 7.90 -5.53
C PHE A 105 -3.35 7.55 -6.78
N PRO A 106 -2.45 8.45 -7.25
CA PRO A 106 -1.56 8.13 -8.37
C PRO A 106 -0.38 7.29 -7.88
N VAL A 107 0.25 6.57 -8.80
CA VAL A 107 1.59 6.03 -8.57
C VAL A 107 2.55 7.19 -8.34
N GLY A 108 3.27 7.14 -7.21
CA GLY A 108 4.20 8.17 -6.79
C GLY A 108 5.62 7.65 -6.61
N GLN A 109 6.45 8.47 -5.97
CA GLN A 109 7.74 8.00 -5.44
C GLN A 109 7.53 7.18 -4.18
N VAL A 110 8.47 6.29 -3.91
CA VAL A 110 8.55 5.58 -2.63
C VAL A 110 9.18 6.52 -1.62
N ASP A 111 8.57 6.63 -0.45
CA ASP A 111 9.14 7.40 0.63
C ASP A 111 10.08 6.53 1.45
N TYR A 112 11.27 7.04 1.72
CA TYR A 112 12.28 6.36 2.52
C TYR A 112 12.55 7.10 3.82
N VAL A 113 12.90 6.35 4.86
CA VAL A 113 13.30 6.86 6.16
C VAL A 113 14.60 6.18 6.57
N ASN A 114 15.55 6.96 7.09
CA ASN A 114 16.79 6.39 7.63
C ASN A 114 16.54 5.93 9.06
N LEU A 115 16.72 4.64 9.33
CA LEU A 115 16.53 4.04 10.65
C LEU A 115 17.86 3.49 11.16
N PRO A 116 18.18 3.60 12.47
CA PRO A 116 19.28 2.85 13.05
C PRO A 116 19.07 1.34 12.85
N SER A 117 20.11 0.64 12.38
CA SER A 117 20.13 -0.82 12.22
C SER A 117 21.23 -1.49 13.07
N GLY A 118 21.92 -0.70 13.90
CA GLY A 118 23.02 -1.09 14.76
C GLY A 118 23.60 0.14 15.43
N LEU A 119 24.70 -0.04 16.18
CA LEU A 119 25.34 1.06 16.92
C LEU A 119 25.82 2.20 16.01
N ASP A 120 26.48 1.84 14.91
CA ASP A 120 27.11 2.76 13.96
C ASP A 120 26.58 2.57 12.53
N THR A 121 25.49 1.82 12.37
CA THR A 121 24.89 1.50 11.07
C THR A 121 23.45 1.98 11.00
N SER A 122 23.08 2.45 9.81
CA SER A 122 21.71 2.84 9.49
C SER A 122 21.26 2.17 8.21
N HIS A 123 19.95 1.94 8.12
CA HIS A 123 19.29 1.33 7.00
C HIS A 123 18.29 2.32 6.39
N GLN A 124 18.33 2.47 5.07
CA GLN A 124 17.35 3.23 4.31
C GLN A 124 16.09 2.38 4.15
N ALA A 125 15.21 2.43 5.14
CA ALA A 125 13.97 1.67 5.16
C ALA A 125 12.87 2.36 4.34
N ILE A 126 11.91 1.58 3.86
CA ILE A 126 10.70 2.15 3.27
C ILE A 126 9.87 2.81 4.38
N GLY A 127 9.59 4.10 4.25
CA GLY A 127 8.64 4.81 5.12
C GLY A 127 7.19 4.65 4.64
N LEU A 128 6.99 4.71 3.32
CA LEU A 128 5.71 4.44 2.67
C LEU A 128 5.96 3.89 1.25
N GLY A 129 5.43 2.71 0.97
CA GLY A 129 5.61 2.09 -0.34
C GLY A 129 5.04 0.70 -0.43
N THR A 130 5.08 0.11 -1.62
CA THR A 130 4.51 -1.21 -1.89
C THR A 130 5.50 -2.07 -2.67
N ARG A 131 5.82 -3.24 -2.12
CA ARG A 131 6.60 -4.28 -2.81
C ARG A 131 5.65 -5.23 -3.53
N CYS A 132 5.93 -5.50 -4.80
CA CYS A 132 5.19 -6.42 -5.64
C CYS A 132 6.16 -7.49 -6.13
N PHE A 133 5.96 -8.74 -5.72
CA PHE A 133 6.85 -9.85 -6.07
C PHE A 133 6.11 -11.18 -6.02
N THR A 134 6.82 -12.27 -6.32
CA THR A 134 6.34 -13.64 -6.28
C THR A 134 6.92 -14.35 -5.06
N PHE A 135 6.05 -14.94 -4.25
CA PHE A 135 6.42 -15.76 -3.11
C PHE A 135 5.78 -17.14 -3.26
N ARG A 136 6.59 -18.19 -3.30
CA ARG A 136 6.14 -19.59 -3.54
C ARG A 136 5.24 -19.71 -4.77
N ASP A 137 5.70 -19.13 -5.88
CA ASP A 137 5.00 -19.08 -7.18
C ASP A 137 3.66 -18.32 -7.18
N VAL A 138 3.35 -17.60 -6.09
CA VAL A 138 2.14 -16.79 -5.97
C VAL A 138 2.50 -15.31 -5.91
N ARG A 139 1.78 -14.50 -6.72
CA ARG A 139 1.95 -13.04 -6.73
C ARG A 139 1.43 -12.44 -5.43
N VAL A 140 2.30 -11.69 -4.77
CA VAL A 140 2.02 -10.99 -3.52
C VAL A 140 2.29 -9.50 -3.66
N VAL A 141 1.57 -8.73 -2.86
CA VAL A 141 1.71 -7.28 -2.71
C VAL A 141 1.85 -7.00 -1.23
N VAL A 142 2.91 -6.29 -0.85
CA VAL A 142 3.20 -5.92 0.52
C VAL A 142 3.29 -4.41 0.60
N TYR A 143 2.27 -3.78 1.17
CA TYR A 143 2.25 -2.36 1.48
C TYR A 143 2.86 -2.11 2.85
N GLN A 144 3.73 -1.11 2.93
CA GLN A 144 4.44 -0.74 4.13
C GLN A 144 4.18 0.71 4.47
N ARG A 145 3.92 0.92 5.76
CA ARG A 145 3.75 2.24 6.35
C ARG A 145 4.46 2.26 7.69
N ARG A 146 5.53 3.04 7.82
CA ARG A 146 6.25 3.19 9.08
C ARG A 146 5.49 4.02 10.13
N GLY A 147 4.63 4.92 9.66
CA GLY A 147 4.17 6.06 10.44
C GLY A 147 5.18 7.22 10.39
N GLY A 148 4.69 8.46 10.46
CA GLY A 148 5.51 9.67 10.54
C GLY A 148 5.96 10.03 11.97
N PRO A 149 6.87 11.00 12.14
CA PRO A 149 7.32 11.46 13.46
C PRO A 149 6.19 12.02 14.34
N ASP A 150 5.18 12.63 13.70
CA ASP A 150 4.00 13.21 14.34
C ASP A 150 2.76 12.29 14.24
N ASP A 151 2.94 11.07 13.72
CA ASP A 151 1.86 10.10 13.53
C ASP A 151 1.86 9.11 14.70
N ASP A 152 0.76 9.10 15.46
CA ASP A 152 0.55 8.14 16.54
C ASP A 152 0.23 6.72 16.00
N ALA A 153 0.16 6.55 14.68
CA ALA A 153 -0.09 5.25 14.08
C ALA A 153 1.15 4.34 14.16
N ASP A 154 0.95 3.16 14.75
CA ASP A 154 1.95 2.09 14.74
C ASP A 154 2.31 1.71 13.29
N PRO A 155 3.58 1.35 13.03
CA PRO A 155 3.98 0.79 11.76
C PRO A 155 3.09 -0.39 11.38
N MET A 156 2.78 -0.47 10.10
CA MET A 156 1.85 -1.44 9.56
C MET A 156 2.39 -2.02 8.26
N ILE A 157 2.13 -3.31 8.10
CA ILE A 157 2.36 -4.06 6.88
C ILE A 157 1.04 -4.68 6.46
N ASP A 158 0.61 -4.38 5.25
CA ASP A 158 -0.57 -4.98 4.64
C ASP A 158 -0.15 -5.91 3.51
N VAL A 159 -0.65 -7.13 3.54
CA VAL A 159 -0.34 -8.18 2.58
C VAL A 159 -1.57 -8.55 1.78
N ILE A 160 -1.44 -8.55 0.46
CA ILE A 160 -2.35 -9.23 -0.46
C ILE A 160 -1.59 -10.38 -1.09
N ALA A 161 -2.24 -11.54 -1.17
CA ALA A 161 -1.80 -12.67 -1.98
C ALA A 161 -2.99 -13.15 -2.81
N GLN A 162 -2.74 -13.72 -3.99
CA GLN A 162 -3.82 -14.35 -4.76
C GLN A 162 -4.48 -15.50 -3.99
N GLU A 163 -3.72 -16.14 -3.10
CA GLU A 163 -4.18 -17.19 -2.20
C GLU A 163 -4.05 -16.74 -0.73
N PRO A 164 -5.14 -16.66 0.06
CA PRO A 164 -5.09 -16.13 1.42
C PRO A 164 -4.12 -16.87 2.36
N ALA A 165 -3.94 -18.19 2.19
CA ALA A 165 -2.99 -18.96 2.98
C ALA A 165 -1.54 -18.50 2.77
N VAL A 166 -1.20 -18.07 1.55
CA VAL A 166 0.15 -17.58 1.21
C VAL A 166 0.47 -16.27 1.91
N ALA A 167 -0.51 -15.38 2.14
CA ALA A 167 -0.31 -14.17 2.92
C ALA A 167 0.10 -14.49 4.38
N VAL A 168 -0.54 -15.50 4.99
CA VAL A 168 -0.20 -15.95 6.35
C VAL A 168 1.19 -16.59 6.40
N GLU A 169 1.53 -17.39 5.41
CA GLU A 169 2.86 -18.01 5.28
C GLU A 169 3.96 -16.96 5.09
N LEU A 170 3.71 -15.95 4.25
CA LEU A 170 4.63 -14.84 4.03
C LEU A 170 4.89 -14.07 5.32
N LEU A 171 3.86 -13.69 6.08
CA LEU A 171 4.02 -13.01 7.36
C LEU A 171 4.74 -13.87 8.42
N THR A 172 4.53 -15.19 8.38
CA THR A 172 5.24 -16.12 9.26
C THR A 172 6.73 -16.18 8.93
N GLU A 173 7.08 -16.29 7.64
CA GLU A 173 8.46 -16.28 7.18
C GLU A 173 9.13 -14.93 7.44
N LEU A 174 8.39 -13.84 7.24
CA LEU A 174 8.87 -12.49 7.49
C LEU A 174 9.22 -12.27 8.96
N ARG A 175 8.37 -12.74 9.90
CA ARG A 175 8.68 -12.72 11.33
C ARG A 175 9.95 -13.49 11.65
N ARG A 176 10.07 -14.71 11.10
CA ARG A 176 11.25 -15.56 11.30
C ARG A 176 12.52 -14.86 10.83
N LEU A 177 12.51 -14.26 9.64
CA LEU A 177 13.66 -13.53 9.09
C LEU A 177 13.95 -12.23 9.86
N ALA A 178 12.93 -11.49 10.27
CA ALA A 178 13.11 -10.29 11.08
C ALA A 178 13.75 -10.62 12.44
N ASP A 179 13.39 -11.76 13.05
CA ASP A 179 14.03 -12.25 14.29
C ASP A 179 15.52 -12.60 14.09
N GLU A 180 15.94 -13.00 12.89
CA GLU A 180 17.35 -13.25 12.57
C GLU A 180 18.18 -11.98 12.36
N HIS A 181 17.51 -10.84 12.16
CA HIS A 181 18.13 -9.54 11.93
C HIS A 181 18.13 -8.62 13.16
N SER A 182 17.44 -9.00 14.25
CA SER A 182 17.37 -8.24 15.51
C SER A 182 18.64 -8.30 16.36
#